data_AF-A0A950UTQ4-F1
#
_entry.id   AF-A0A950UTQ4-F1
#
_cell.length_a   1.000
_cell.length_b   1.000
_cell.length_c   1.000
_cell.angle_alpha   90.00
_cell.angle_beta   90.00
_cell.angle_gamma   90.00
#
_symmetry.space_group_name_H-M   'P 1'
#
loop_
_entity.id
_entity.type
_entity.pdbx_description
1 polymer ?
#
loop_
_entity_poly.entity_id
_entity_poly.type
_entity_poly.pdbx_seq_one_letter_code
_entity_poly.pdbx_strand_id
1 'polypeptide(L)'
;FANADSTGGGPVPLTPIAEGQCQTYAPSGWTVVETNPNGTFFRTASADQSMQAAYVGMGMHGDLNIPGLANFQTTPPNVMLQQVIGAISNAAVNVTADGETFGGYTVMRFTSGNYSGYALYYRASQMPDFTLPDGGQSAYILIARIAFGANGDNRSVATAGSVAAAIRCTAIVIPHPIGGDTDRSSSHGAGTSAKCSGGGSCDDSDLAGTYNAQLGTGWVHDSLGRNYNVDVTADYNDNGPDGPGYYASVGGTQEKLQPGLQ
;
A
#
# COMPACT_ATOMS: atom_id res chain seq x y z
N PHE A 1 0.78 -5.84 27.67
CA PHE A 1 -0.24 -6.82 27.29
C PHE A 1 -1.23 -6.94 28.46
N ALA A 2 -2.44 -6.41 28.28
CA ALA A 2 -3.41 -6.22 29.37
C ALA A 2 -4.12 -7.53 29.76
N ASN A 3 -4.48 -7.62 31.04
CA ASN A 3 -5.24 -8.70 31.66
C ASN A 3 -6.51 -9.02 30.88
N ALA A 4 -6.66 -10.28 30.49
CA ALA A 4 -7.89 -10.83 29.95
C ALA A 4 -8.91 -10.93 31.09
N ASP A 5 -9.91 -10.06 31.07
CA ASP A 5 -11.09 -10.21 31.91
C ASP A 5 -11.94 -11.37 31.36
N SER A 6 -12.17 -12.34 32.23
CA SER A 6 -12.63 -13.69 31.93
C SER A 6 -14.13 -13.81 32.13
N THR A 7 -14.93 -13.75 31.07
CA THR A 7 -16.36 -14.14 31.16
C THR A 7 -16.88 -14.98 29.98
N GLY A 8 -15.99 -15.60 29.19
CA GLY A 8 -16.41 -16.58 28.16
C GLY A 8 -15.29 -17.08 27.25
N GLY A 9 -14.07 -17.19 27.78
CA GLY A 9 -12.84 -17.36 27.01
C GLY A 9 -12.49 -18.81 26.71
N GLY A 10 -13.06 -19.37 25.64
CA GLY A 10 -12.46 -20.49 24.92
C GLY A 10 -11.58 -19.98 23.77
N PRO A 11 -10.66 -20.81 23.24
CA PRO A 11 -9.94 -20.49 22.02
C PRO A 11 -10.92 -20.23 20.86
N VAL A 12 -10.73 -19.13 20.14
CA VAL A 12 -11.57 -18.77 18.99
C VAL A 12 -11.04 -19.50 17.75
N PRO A 13 -11.87 -20.26 17.01
CA PRO A 13 -11.43 -20.91 15.79
C PRO A 13 -11.07 -19.86 14.73
N LEU A 14 -9.95 -20.08 14.05
CA LEU A 14 -9.49 -19.21 12.97
C LEU A 14 -9.65 -19.91 11.63
N THR A 15 -10.06 -19.15 10.63
CA THR A 15 -10.19 -19.56 9.23
C THR A 15 -9.07 -18.93 8.42
N PRO A 16 -8.39 -19.67 7.53
CA PRO A 16 -7.43 -19.07 6.61
C PRO A 16 -8.14 -18.15 5.62
N ILE A 17 -7.55 -16.99 5.36
CA ILE A 17 -7.98 -16.03 4.34
C ILE A 17 -6.76 -15.72 3.50
N ALA A 18 -6.88 -15.80 2.17
CA ALA A 18 -5.78 -15.56 1.26
C ALA A 18 -6.26 -14.85 -0.01
N GLU A 19 -5.44 -13.94 -0.51
CA GLU A 19 -5.62 -13.30 -1.80
C GLU A 19 -4.25 -12.89 -2.36
N GLY A 20 -4.00 -13.24 -3.62
CA GLY A 20 -2.72 -12.97 -4.28
C GLY A 20 -1.53 -13.55 -3.51
N GLN A 21 -0.58 -12.68 -3.16
CA GLN A 21 0.67 -13.03 -2.47
C GLN A 21 0.55 -13.01 -0.94
N CYS A 22 -0.66 -12.77 -0.40
CA CYS A 22 -0.89 -12.57 1.01
C CYS A 22 -1.88 -13.57 1.59
N GLN A 23 -1.63 -13.97 2.83
CA GLN A 23 -2.52 -14.81 3.62
C GLN A 23 -2.51 -14.42 5.09
N THR A 24 -3.59 -14.74 5.79
CA THR A 24 -3.73 -14.58 7.23
C THR A 24 -4.69 -15.62 7.82
N TYR A 25 -4.85 -15.59 9.14
CA TYR A 25 -5.84 -16.38 9.88
C TYR A 25 -6.69 -15.43 10.71
N ALA A 26 -8.02 -15.56 10.61
CA ALA A 26 -8.95 -14.68 11.31
C ALA A 26 -10.21 -15.42 11.79
N PRO A 27 -10.95 -14.87 12.77
CA PRO A 27 -12.26 -15.40 13.14
C PRO A 27 -13.23 -15.49 11.95
N SER A 28 -14.26 -16.32 12.08
CA SER A 28 -15.29 -16.45 11.06
C SER A 28 -15.93 -15.09 10.72
N GLY A 29 -16.19 -14.86 9.44
CA GLY A 29 -16.83 -13.63 8.93
C GLY A 29 -15.85 -12.52 8.56
N TRP A 30 -14.55 -12.71 8.74
CA TRP A 30 -13.56 -11.79 8.19
C TRP A 30 -13.39 -11.99 6.68
N THR A 31 -13.13 -10.92 5.95
CA THR A 31 -12.89 -10.94 4.50
C THR A 31 -11.70 -10.07 4.14
N VAL A 32 -11.10 -10.32 2.96
CA VAL A 32 -10.17 -9.36 2.35
C VAL A 32 -11.01 -8.17 1.86
N VAL A 33 -10.54 -6.97 2.19
CA VAL A 33 -11.18 -5.70 1.78
C VAL A 33 -10.34 -5.03 0.70
N GLU A 34 -9.02 -5.20 0.76
CA GLU A 34 -8.10 -4.54 -0.15
C GLU A 34 -6.78 -5.31 -0.19
N THR A 35 -6.23 -5.51 -1.37
CA THR A 35 -4.89 -6.06 -1.55
C THR A 35 -4.28 -5.51 -2.83
N ASN A 36 -2.97 -5.52 -2.93
CA ASN A 36 -2.30 -5.24 -4.18
C ASN A 36 -1.61 -6.49 -4.77
N PRO A 37 -1.42 -6.55 -6.11
CA PRO A 37 -0.84 -7.72 -6.77
C PRO A 37 0.58 -8.06 -6.30
N ASN A 38 1.33 -7.05 -5.85
CA ASN A 38 2.73 -7.18 -5.45
C ASN A 38 2.91 -7.65 -3.99
N GLY A 39 1.81 -7.83 -3.24
CA GLY A 39 1.83 -8.25 -1.84
C GLY A 39 2.42 -7.22 -0.88
N THR A 40 2.55 -5.96 -1.30
CA THR A 40 3.04 -4.87 -0.46
C THR A 40 1.92 -4.20 0.36
N PHE A 41 0.66 -4.52 0.06
CA PHE A 41 -0.50 -4.11 0.84
C PHE A 41 -1.54 -5.23 0.93
N PHE A 42 -2.05 -5.46 2.14
CA PHE A 42 -3.12 -6.43 2.39
C PHE A 42 -3.94 -6.00 3.60
N ARG A 43 -5.25 -5.86 3.42
CA ARG A 43 -6.20 -5.45 4.46
C ARG A 43 -7.37 -6.42 4.53
N THR A 44 -7.67 -6.82 5.74
CA THR A 44 -8.84 -7.63 6.08
C THR A 44 -9.68 -6.93 7.14
N ALA A 45 -10.98 -7.21 7.16
CA ALA A 45 -11.90 -6.65 8.16
C ALA A 45 -12.91 -7.71 8.62
N SER A 46 -13.46 -7.50 9.80
CA SER A 46 -14.62 -8.24 10.29
C SER A 46 -15.87 -7.96 9.44
N ALA A 47 -16.88 -8.83 9.54
CA ALA A 47 -18.13 -8.72 8.77
C ALA A 47 -18.86 -7.37 8.96
N ASP A 48 -18.77 -6.80 10.16
CA ASP A 48 -19.35 -5.51 10.54
C ASP A 48 -18.36 -4.34 10.39
N GLN A 49 -17.15 -4.60 9.89
CA GLN A 49 -16.04 -3.65 9.72
C GLN A 49 -15.58 -2.95 11.00
N SER A 50 -16.02 -3.39 12.19
CA SER A 50 -15.62 -2.81 13.47
C SER A 50 -14.17 -3.14 13.86
N MET A 51 -13.60 -4.17 13.23
CA MET A 51 -12.21 -4.58 13.36
C MET A 51 -11.54 -4.68 12.01
N GLN A 52 -10.29 -4.24 11.91
CA GLN A 52 -9.49 -4.36 10.69
C GLN A 52 -8.05 -4.73 11.01
N ALA A 53 -7.43 -5.45 10.10
CA ALA A 53 -6.02 -5.81 10.17
C ALA A 53 -5.37 -5.57 8.81
N ALA A 54 -4.24 -4.84 8.81
CA ALA A 54 -3.52 -4.51 7.60
C ALA A 54 -2.04 -4.87 7.70
N TYR A 55 -1.45 -5.20 6.55
CA TYR A 55 -0.03 -5.29 6.31
C TYR A 55 0.36 -4.27 5.26
N VAL A 56 1.50 -3.62 5.49
CA VAL A 56 2.08 -2.65 4.57
C VAL A 56 3.57 -2.90 4.47
N GLY A 57 4.09 -3.02 3.26
CA GLY A 57 5.51 -3.00 2.94
C GLY A 57 5.78 -1.87 1.96
N MET A 58 6.79 -1.04 2.21
CA MET A 58 7.13 0.05 1.30
C MET A 58 8.62 0.33 1.32
N GLY A 59 9.19 0.54 0.13
CA GLY A 59 10.52 1.10 -0.04
C GLY A 59 10.40 2.62 -0.11
N MET A 60 11.07 3.32 0.78
CA MET A 60 11.16 4.76 0.79
C MET A 60 12.52 5.15 0.21
N HIS A 61 12.49 5.99 -0.81
CA HIS A 61 13.69 6.64 -1.33
C HIS A 61 13.83 8.02 -0.69
N GLY A 62 15.06 8.50 -0.56
CA GLY A 62 15.32 9.85 -0.07
C GLY A 62 14.59 10.87 -0.92
N ASP A 63 14.92 10.92 -2.20
CA ASP A 63 14.49 11.99 -3.11
C ASP A 63 13.01 11.97 -3.51
N LEU A 64 12.18 11.17 -2.82
CA LEU A 64 10.75 11.14 -3.06
C LEU A 64 10.13 12.47 -2.57
N ASN A 65 9.71 13.30 -3.52
CA ASN A 65 8.94 14.52 -3.29
C ASN A 65 7.53 14.33 -3.84
N ILE A 66 6.55 14.04 -2.97
CA ILE A 66 5.14 13.97 -3.37
C ILE A 66 4.48 15.30 -2.98
N PRO A 67 3.94 16.07 -3.94
CA PRO A 67 3.23 17.31 -3.64
C PRO A 67 2.15 17.09 -2.58
N GLY A 68 2.22 17.85 -1.47
CA GLY A 68 1.27 17.75 -0.36
C GLY A 68 1.68 16.78 0.76
N LEU A 69 2.76 16.02 0.61
CA LEU A 69 3.36 15.21 1.67
C LEU A 69 4.73 15.78 2.03
N ALA A 70 5.02 15.92 3.33
CA ALA A 70 6.30 16.43 3.80
C ALA A 70 7.46 15.58 3.23
N ASN A 71 8.61 16.22 2.93
CA ASN A 71 9.79 15.60 2.32
C ASN A 71 10.09 14.22 2.92
N PHE A 72 10.00 13.17 2.11
CA PHE A 72 10.22 11.80 2.59
C PHE A 72 11.68 11.51 2.98
N GLN A 73 12.62 12.35 2.52
CA GLN A 73 14.02 12.38 2.99
C GLN A 73 14.14 12.44 4.52
N THR A 74 13.26 13.20 5.17
CA THR A 74 13.33 13.47 6.62
C THR A 74 12.11 12.98 7.38
N THR A 75 11.07 12.51 6.67
CA THR A 75 9.83 12.04 7.30
C THR A 75 10.13 10.77 8.11
N PRO A 76 10.03 10.84 9.44
CA PRO A 76 10.33 9.69 10.26
C PRO A 76 9.25 8.60 10.05
N PRO A 77 9.59 7.31 10.20
CA PRO A 77 8.68 6.21 9.86
C PRO A 77 7.31 6.28 10.52
N ASN A 78 7.22 6.82 11.75
CA ASN A 78 5.97 7.00 12.47
C ASN A 78 5.05 8.05 11.81
N VAL A 79 5.59 9.09 11.19
CA VAL A 79 4.80 10.10 10.46
C VAL A 79 4.25 9.52 9.17
N MET A 80 5.07 8.77 8.43
CA MET A 80 4.59 8.02 7.25
C MET A 80 3.48 7.03 7.65
N LEU A 81 3.71 6.27 8.72
CA LEU A 81 2.74 5.30 9.20
C LEU A 81 1.44 5.95 9.66
N GLN A 82 1.47 7.16 10.22
CA GLN A 82 0.26 7.94 10.52
C GLN A 82 -0.53 8.28 9.26
N GLN A 83 0.12 8.65 8.16
CA GLN A 83 -0.56 8.93 6.89
C GLN A 83 -1.23 7.67 6.34
N VAL A 84 -0.52 6.54 6.35
CA VAL A 84 -1.06 5.23 5.95
C VAL A 84 -2.27 4.85 6.80
N ILE A 85 -2.17 4.99 8.12
CA ILE A 85 -3.28 4.70 9.03
C ILE A 85 -4.47 5.62 8.73
N GLY A 86 -4.22 6.91 8.48
CA GLY A 86 -5.28 7.88 8.19
C GLY A 86 -5.98 7.61 6.87
N ALA A 87 -5.25 7.12 5.86
CA ALA A 87 -5.84 6.66 4.60
C ALA A 87 -6.71 5.42 4.80
N ILE A 88 -6.25 4.44 5.59
CA ILE A 88 -7.03 3.22 5.88
C ILE A 88 -8.30 3.53 6.68
N SER A 89 -8.20 4.37 7.70
CA SER A 89 -9.33 4.71 8.59
C SER A 89 -10.25 5.80 8.02
N ASN A 90 -9.83 6.47 6.94
CA ASN A 90 -10.45 7.69 6.42
C ASN A 90 -10.67 8.76 7.51
N ALA A 91 -9.68 8.93 8.40
CA ALA A 91 -9.77 9.86 9.51
C ALA A 91 -8.38 10.35 9.96
N ALA A 92 -8.34 11.52 10.61
CA ALA A 92 -7.11 12.00 11.23
C ALA A 92 -6.60 11.00 12.28
N VAL A 93 -5.28 10.89 12.41
CA VAL A 93 -4.62 9.96 13.33
C VAL A 93 -4.00 10.73 14.48
N ASN A 94 -4.33 10.34 15.71
CA ASN A 94 -3.68 10.83 16.91
C ASN A 94 -2.82 9.71 17.49
N VAL A 95 -1.50 9.91 17.53
CA VAL A 95 -0.58 8.96 18.15
C VAL A 95 -0.62 9.16 19.67
N THR A 96 -0.97 8.10 20.40
CA THR A 96 -1.11 8.13 21.86
C THR A 96 0.11 7.57 22.58
N ALA A 97 0.88 6.70 21.91
CA ALA A 97 2.17 6.23 22.37
C ALA A 97 3.01 5.77 21.18
N ASP A 98 4.31 6.06 21.19
CA ASP A 98 5.26 5.64 20.15
C ASP A 98 6.63 5.33 20.77
N GLY A 99 7.38 4.43 20.15
CA GLY A 99 8.76 4.12 20.54
C GLY A 99 8.95 2.92 21.46
N GLU A 100 7.89 2.23 21.91
CA GLU A 100 8.04 0.94 22.59
C GLU A 100 8.63 -0.09 21.60
N THR A 101 9.72 -0.77 21.96
CA THR A 101 10.35 -1.75 21.08
C THR A 101 10.12 -3.19 21.55
N PHE A 102 9.87 -4.11 20.61
CA PHE A 102 9.67 -5.53 20.87
C PHE A 102 10.23 -6.37 19.72
N GLY A 103 11.26 -7.18 19.99
CA GLY A 103 11.80 -8.13 19.01
C GLY A 103 12.21 -7.51 17.67
N GLY A 104 12.70 -6.27 17.68
CA GLY A 104 13.07 -5.48 16.50
C GLY A 104 11.97 -4.57 15.94
N TYR A 105 10.70 -4.79 16.32
CA TYR A 105 9.59 -3.91 15.94
C TYR A 105 9.47 -2.73 16.90
N THR A 106 9.01 -1.61 16.38
CA THR A 106 8.50 -0.48 17.17
C THR A 106 6.98 -0.53 17.18
N VAL A 107 6.38 -0.20 18.33
CA VAL A 107 4.94 -0.12 18.52
C VAL A 107 4.50 1.32 18.52
N MET A 108 3.53 1.64 17.67
CA MET A 108 2.84 2.93 17.66
C MET A 108 1.36 2.70 17.98
N ARG A 109 0.87 3.25 19.09
CA ARG A 109 -0.56 3.25 19.47
C ARG A 109 -1.24 4.50 18.93
N PHE A 110 -2.46 4.36 18.48
CA PHE A 110 -3.19 5.46 17.86
C PHE A 110 -4.69 5.43 18.13
N THR A 111 -5.34 6.58 17.93
CA THR A 111 -6.78 6.69 17.70
C THR A 111 -7.02 7.39 16.35
N SER A 112 -8.07 6.97 15.65
CA SER A 112 -8.44 7.54 14.36
C SER A 112 -9.92 7.31 14.06
N GLY A 113 -10.71 8.39 14.01
CA GLY A 113 -12.16 8.30 13.83
C GLY A 113 -12.80 7.43 14.92
N ASN A 114 -13.49 6.37 14.50
CA ASN A 114 -14.15 5.41 15.39
C ASN A 114 -13.22 4.27 15.87
N TYR A 115 -11.95 4.28 15.48
CA TYR A 115 -11.00 3.22 15.76
C TYR A 115 -9.93 3.65 16.76
N SER A 116 -9.53 2.71 17.61
CA SER A 116 -8.25 2.72 18.31
C SER A 116 -7.44 1.52 17.87
N GLY A 117 -6.12 1.60 18.00
CA GLY A 117 -5.29 0.57 17.45
C GLY A 117 -3.83 0.66 17.81
N TYR A 118 -3.06 -0.24 17.22
CA TYR A 118 -1.62 -0.16 17.22
C TYR A 118 -1.06 -0.63 15.88
N ALA A 119 0.12 -0.13 15.56
CA ALA A 119 0.94 -0.62 14.48
C ALA A 119 2.26 -1.17 15.04
N LEU A 120 2.62 -2.38 14.61
CA LEU A 120 3.95 -2.96 14.80
C LEU A 120 4.73 -2.71 13.52
N TYR A 121 5.75 -1.88 13.57
CA TYR A 121 6.52 -1.56 12.38
C TYR A 121 8.01 -1.84 12.58
N TYR A 122 8.63 -2.31 11.52
CA TYR A 122 10.06 -2.56 11.44
C TYR A 122 10.62 -1.66 10.35
N ARG A 123 11.72 -0.99 10.68
CA ARG A 123 12.53 -0.24 9.72
C ARG A 123 13.77 -1.08 9.41
N ALA A 124 13.88 -1.57 8.19
CA ALA A 124 15.15 -2.06 7.69
C ALA A 124 15.99 -0.85 7.27
N SER A 125 16.95 -0.46 8.11
CA SER A 125 17.93 0.56 7.76
C SER A 125 19.05 -0.06 6.92
N GLN A 126 19.40 0.64 5.84
CA GLN A 126 20.55 0.39 4.97
C GLN A 126 20.42 -0.83 4.06
N MET A 127 20.19 -0.55 2.77
CA MET A 127 20.92 -1.30 1.76
C MET A 127 22.36 -0.77 1.79
N PRO A 128 23.36 -1.53 2.26
CA PRO A 128 24.72 -1.02 2.45
C PRO A 128 25.39 -0.49 1.17
N ASP A 129 24.88 -0.88 0.00
CA ASP A 129 25.39 -0.43 -1.30
C ASP A 129 24.62 0.77 -1.89
N PHE A 130 23.63 1.30 -1.18
CA PHE A 130 22.79 2.40 -1.66
C PHE A 130 23.24 3.73 -1.05
N THR A 131 24.28 4.30 -1.63
CA THR A 131 24.71 5.68 -1.35
C THR A 131 24.19 6.58 -2.47
N LEU A 132 23.44 7.62 -2.14
CA LEU A 132 23.04 8.61 -3.14
C LEU A 132 24.30 9.28 -3.74
N PRO A 133 24.26 9.74 -5.00
CA PRO A 133 25.40 10.40 -5.65
C PRO A 133 25.98 11.61 -4.88
N ASP A 134 25.20 12.20 -3.98
CA ASP A 134 25.58 13.33 -3.12
C ASP A 134 26.10 12.93 -1.73
N GLY A 135 26.20 11.63 -1.43
CA GLY A 135 26.60 11.13 -0.12
C GLY A 135 25.48 11.09 0.93
N GLY A 136 24.24 11.40 0.56
CA GLY A 136 23.07 11.25 1.42
C GLY A 136 22.71 9.78 1.64
N GLN A 137 22.56 9.35 2.90
CA GLN A 137 21.82 8.13 3.22
C GLN A 137 20.35 8.48 3.34
N SER A 138 19.45 7.93 2.52
CA SER A 138 18.01 8.17 2.77
C SER A 138 17.04 7.12 2.25
N ALA A 139 17.47 5.90 1.89
CA ALA A 139 16.52 4.83 1.58
C ALA A 139 16.25 3.94 2.81
N TYR A 140 14.99 3.61 3.06
CA TYR A 140 14.62 2.61 4.07
C TYR A 140 13.43 1.78 3.62
N ILE A 141 13.34 0.55 4.11
CA ILE A 141 12.13 -0.26 3.93
C ILE A 141 11.33 -0.18 5.23
N LEU A 142 10.05 0.18 5.11
CA LEU A 142 9.08 0.12 6.20
C LEU A 142 8.18 -1.08 6.00
N ILE A 143 8.13 -1.95 7.01
CA ILE A 143 7.17 -3.05 7.08
C ILE A 143 6.32 -2.81 8.32
N ALA A 144 5.00 -2.73 8.16
CA ALA A 144 4.07 -2.50 9.24
C ALA A 144 2.93 -3.51 9.25
N ARG A 145 2.48 -3.87 10.45
CA ARG A 145 1.25 -4.60 10.72
C ARG A 145 0.37 -3.74 11.59
N ILE A 146 -0.83 -3.44 11.14
CA ILE A 146 -1.70 -2.44 11.73
C ILE A 146 -2.99 -3.12 12.17
N ALA A 147 -3.40 -2.86 13.40
CA ALA A 147 -4.62 -3.37 13.98
C ALA A 147 -5.57 -2.22 14.33
N PHE A 148 -6.81 -2.34 13.90
CA PHE A 148 -7.91 -1.42 14.20
C PHE A 148 -8.99 -2.18 14.95
N GLY A 149 -9.46 -1.63 16.06
CA GLY A 149 -10.68 -2.06 16.73
C GLY A 149 -11.51 -0.86 17.15
N ALA A 150 -12.76 -1.07 17.51
CA ALA A 150 -13.63 -0.01 18.01
C ALA A 150 -12.97 0.74 19.18
N ASN A 151 -13.10 2.07 19.18
CA ASN A 151 -12.56 2.93 20.23
C ASN A 151 -13.00 2.48 21.63
N GLY A 152 -12.03 2.26 22.53
CA GLY A 152 -12.29 1.83 23.90
C GLY A 152 -12.57 0.33 24.06
N ASP A 153 -12.62 -0.44 22.97
CA ASP A 153 -12.76 -1.90 23.02
C ASP A 153 -11.39 -2.58 22.83
N ASN A 154 -10.72 -2.82 23.97
CA ASN A 154 -9.44 -3.51 24.00
C ASN A 154 -9.50 -4.94 23.43
N ARG A 155 -10.65 -5.62 23.49
CA ARG A 155 -10.80 -6.98 22.96
C ARG A 155 -10.83 -6.97 21.44
N SER A 156 -11.52 -5.99 20.85
CA SER A 156 -11.52 -5.77 19.40
C SER A 156 -10.10 -5.46 18.90
N VAL A 157 -9.39 -4.54 19.56
CA VAL A 157 -7.99 -4.21 19.22
C VAL A 157 -7.06 -5.44 19.35
N ALA A 158 -7.23 -6.23 20.40
CA ALA A 158 -6.44 -7.45 20.59
C ALA A 158 -6.70 -8.49 19.49
N THR A 159 -7.97 -8.68 19.13
CA THR A 159 -8.39 -9.62 18.08
C THR A 159 -7.83 -9.21 16.72
N ALA A 160 -8.04 -7.94 16.33
CA ALA A 160 -7.45 -7.37 15.12
C ALA A 160 -5.92 -7.47 15.13
N GLY A 161 -5.31 -7.27 16.30
CA GLY A 161 -3.89 -7.45 16.54
C GLY A 161 -3.38 -8.85 16.21
N SER A 162 -4.09 -9.88 16.67
CA SER A 162 -3.76 -11.28 16.34
C SER A 162 -3.89 -11.55 14.84
N VAL A 163 -4.92 -11.02 14.18
CA VAL A 163 -5.08 -11.15 12.72
C VAL A 163 -3.93 -10.45 12.00
N ALA A 164 -3.59 -9.22 12.38
CA ALA A 164 -2.49 -8.46 11.78
C ALA A 164 -1.14 -9.17 11.93
N ALA A 165 -0.87 -9.71 13.13
CA ALA A 165 0.32 -10.50 13.42
C ALA A 165 0.40 -11.81 12.61
N ALA A 166 -0.74 -12.39 12.23
CA ALA A 166 -0.83 -13.59 11.41
C ALA A 166 -0.62 -13.32 9.92
N ILE A 167 -0.69 -12.06 9.45
CA ILE A 167 -0.49 -11.74 8.04
C ILE A 167 0.92 -12.14 7.58
N ARG A 168 0.97 -12.89 6.48
CA ARG A 168 2.18 -13.29 5.75
C ARG A 168 1.97 -12.88 4.29
N CYS A 169 2.89 -12.05 3.79
CA CYS A 169 2.91 -11.65 2.39
C CYS A 169 4.27 -11.98 1.79
N THR A 170 4.28 -12.53 0.58
CA THR A 170 5.47 -12.63 -0.26
C THR A 170 5.56 -11.35 -1.09
N ALA A 171 6.05 -10.29 -0.46
CA ALA A 171 6.14 -8.98 -1.09
C ALA A 171 7.41 -8.84 -1.92
N ILE A 172 7.29 -8.44 -3.19
CA ILE A 172 8.43 -7.91 -3.95
C ILE A 172 8.43 -6.40 -3.70
N VAL A 173 9.31 -5.94 -2.79
CA VAL A 173 9.53 -4.50 -2.59
C VAL A 173 10.49 -4.05 -3.68
N ILE A 174 9.95 -3.50 -4.76
CA ILE A 174 10.75 -2.91 -5.84
C ILE A 174 11.19 -1.52 -5.37
N PRO A 175 12.50 -1.23 -5.23
CA PRO A 175 12.97 0.12 -4.95
C PRO A 175 12.56 1.05 -6.08
N HIS A 176 12.18 2.28 -5.75
CA HIS A 176 11.91 3.30 -6.75
C HIS A 176 13.14 3.49 -7.66
N PRO A 177 12.99 3.50 -9.00
CA PRO A 177 14.13 3.68 -9.90
C PRO A 177 14.77 5.05 -9.69
N ILE A 178 16.09 5.06 -9.41
CA ILE A 178 16.88 6.28 -9.26
C ILE A 178 17.02 6.95 -10.63
N GLY A 179 16.63 8.22 -10.71
CA GLY A 179 16.99 9.10 -11.82
C GLY A 179 15.81 9.70 -12.57
N GLY A 180 15.81 11.03 -12.61
CA GLY A 180 15.09 11.85 -13.59
C GLY A 180 13.79 12.48 -13.07
N ASP A 181 13.89 13.70 -12.55
CA ASP A 181 12.82 14.69 -12.30
C ASP A 181 12.03 15.12 -13.56
N THR A 182 12.01 14.32 -14.63
CA THR A 182 11.05 14.57 -15.70
C THR A 182 9.73 13.99 -15.24
N ASP A 183 8.93 14.85 -14.60
CA ASP A 183 7.50 14.74 -14.38
C ASP A 183 6.86 13.52 -15.07
N ARG A 184 7.00 12.33 -14.45
CA ARG A 184 6.53 11.08 -15.05
C ARG A 184 5.00 10.99 -15.04
N SER A 185 4.34 11.94 -14.37
CA SER A 185 2.89 12.13 -14.47
C SER A 185 2.47 12.53 -15.90
N SER A 186 3.40 13.04 -16.71
CA SER A 186 3.23 13.34 -18.14
C SER A 186 3.64 12.21 -19.10
N SER A 187 4.23 11.11 -18.59
CA SER A 187 4.75 10.01 -19.41
C SER A 187 3.63 9.21 -20.07
N HIS A 188 3.18 9.67 -21.23
CA HIS A 188 2.34 8.95 -22.18
C HIS A 188 0.94 8.55 -21.68
N GLY A 189 0.40 9.24 -20.67
CA GLY A 189 -1.00 9.12 -20.23
C GLY A 189 -1.33 7.89 -19.38
N ALA A 190 -0.39 6.96 -19.15
CA ALA A 190 -0.66 5.71 -18.41
C ALA A 190 -0.73 5.89 -16.87
N GLY A 191 -0.47 7.10 -16.38
CA GLY A 191 -0.49 7.48 -14.95
C GLY A 191 -1.81 8.05 -14.44
N THR A 192 -2.81 8.27 -15.30
CA THR A 192 -4.12 8.81 -14.92
C THR A 192 -5.22 8.08 -15.67
N SER A 193 -6.36 7.79 -15.02
CA SER A 193 -7.48 7.15 -15.70
C SER A 193 -8.09 8.05 -16.77
N ALA A 194 -8.74 7.45 -17.78
CA ALA A 194 -9.56 8.18 -18.75
C ALA A 194 -10.65 9.05 -18.07
N LYS A 195 -11.12 8.62 -16.90
CA LYS A 195 -12.14 9.32 -16.10
C LYS A 195 -11.59 10.59 -15.43
N CYS A 196 -10.36 10.55 -14.92
CA CYS A 196 -9.68 11.72 -14.36
C CYS A 196 -9.29 12.72 -15.47
N SER A 197 -8.73 12.23 -16.57
CA SER A 197 -8.27 13.07 -17.69
C SER A 197 -9.40 13.71 -18.51
N GLY A 198 -10.56 13.04 -18.64
CA GLY A 198 -11.71 13.56 -19.40
C GLY A 198 -12.84 14.17 -18.56
N GLY A 199 -12.97 13.79 -17.28
CA GLY A 199 -14.10 14.15 -16.43
C GLY A 199 -13.76 14.95 -15.17
N GLY A 200 -12.47 15.16 -14.85
CA GLY A 200 -12.02 15.94 -13.69
C GLY A 200 -12.36 15.32 -12.32
N SER A 201 -12.92 14.11 -12.30
CA SER A 201 -13.23 13.36 -11.08
C SER A 201 -12.19 12.27 -10.90
N CYS A 202 -11.17 12.55 -10.10
CA CYS A 202 -10.10 11.60 -9.81
C CYS A 202 -10.42 10.90 -8.47
N ASP A 203 -10.80 9.63 -8.53
CA ASP A 203 -11.15 8.82 -7.33
C ASP A 203 -9.97 7.90 -6.91
N ASP A 204 -10.14 7.06 -5.89
CA ASP A 204 -9.04 6.25 -5.31
C ASP A 204 -8.31 5.36 -6.34
N SER A 205 -8.94 5.03 -7.47
CA SER A 205 -8.30 4.30 -8.57
C SER A 205 -7.26 5.14 -9.33
N ASP A 206 -7.39 6.46 -9.32
CA ASP A 206 -6.40 7.41 -9.86
C ASP A 206 -5.21 7.61 -8.92
N LEU A 207 -5.37 7.34 -7.62
CA LEU A 207 -4.26 7.32 -6.68
C LEU A 207 -3.26 6.22 -7.03
N ALA A 208 -3.76 5.05 -7.46
CA ALA A 208 -2.94 3.95 -7.97
C ALA A 208 -2.24 4.31 -9.28
N GLY A 209 -2.87 5.07 -10.17
CA GLY A 209 -2.25 5.61 -11.38
C GLY A 209 -1.11 6.59 -11.06
N THR A 210 -1.36 7.52 -10.13
CA THR A 210 -0.39 8.53 -9.69
C THR A 210 0.83 7.87 -9.01
N TYR A 211 0.58 6.83 -8.22
CA TYR A 211 1.63 6.01 -7.61
C TYR A 211 2.44 5.24 -8.65
N ASN A 212 1.78 4.61 -9.63
CA ASN A 212 2.44 3.84 -10.67
C ASN A 212 3.29 4.71 -11.60
N ALA A 213 2.80 5.90 -11.97
CA ALA A 213 3.56 6.87 -12.77
C ALA A 213 4.92 7.19 -12.15
N GLN A 214 4.96 7.25 -10.82
CA GLN A 214 6.20 7.46 -10.07
C GLN A 214 7.08 6.20 -10.09
N LEU A 215 6.50 5.00 -9.99
CA LEU A 215 7.22 3.72 -10.11
C LEU A 215 7.77 3.41 -11.51
N GLY A 216 7.54 4.28 -12.51
CA GLY A 216 7.87 3.99 -13.91
C GLY A 216 6.96 2.94 -14.52
N THR A 217 5.78 2.73 -13.93
CA THR A 217 4.78 1.78 -14.41
C THR A 217 3.46 2.48 -14.70
N GLY A 218 2.57 1.86 -15.47
CA GLY A 218 1.31 2.48 -15.87
C GLY A 218 0.24 1.45 -16.12
N TRP A 219 -1.02 1.85 -15.92
CA TRP A 219 -2.15 1.01 -16.29
C TRP A 219 -2.68 1.43 -17.66
N VAL A 220 -2.93 0.44 -18.50
CA VAL A 220 -3.56 0.61 -19.82
C VAL A 220 -4.56 -0.52 -20.04
N HIS A 221 -5.53 -0.35 -20.92
CA HIS A 221 -6.53 -1.37 -21.25
C HIS A 221 -6.75 -1.52 -22.75
N ASP A 222 -7.25 -2.67 -23.18
CA ASP A 222 -7.68 -2.88 -24.57
C ASP A 222 -9.16 -2.50 -24.76
N SER A 223 -9.65 -2.58 -26.00
CA SER A 223 -11.05 -2.30 -26.34
C SER A 223 -12.07 -3.24 -25.69
N LEU A 224 -11.62 -4.34 -25.06
CA LEU A 224 -12.45 -5.31 -24.35
C LEU A 224 -12.46 -5.07 -22.83
N GLY A 225 -11.73 -4.09 -22.33
CA GLY A 225 -11.61 -3.77 -20.89
C GLY A 225 -10.68 -4.68 -20.12
N ARG A 226 -9.76 -5.37 -20.79
CA ARG A 226 -8.68 -6.09 -20.10
C ARG A 226 -7.58 -5.11 -19.76
N ASN A 227 -7.21 -5.08 -18.48
CA ASN A 227 -6.20 -4.19 -17.94
C ASN A 227 -4.80 -4.82 -18.01
N TYR A 228 -3.80 -4.00 -18.33
CA TYR A 228 -2.39 -4.35 -18.45
C TYR A 228 -1.57 -3.39 -17.60
N ASN A 229 -0.54 -3.91 -16.93
CA ASN A 229 0.48 -3.09 -16.30
C ASN A 229 1.68 -3.02 -17.25
N VAL A 230 2.14 -1.82 -17.55
CA VAL A 230 3.25 -1.56 -18.49
C VAL A 230 4.38 -0.83 -17.78
N ASP A 231 5.62 -1.06 -18.20
CA ASP A 231 6.73 -0.15 -17.94
C ASP A 231 6.59 1.06 -18.87
N VAL A 232 6.46 2.26 -18.31
CA VAL A 232 6.12 3.47 -19.09
C VAL A 232 7.22 3.93 -20.03
N THR A 233 8.42 3.34 -19.93
CA THR A 233 9.57 3.66 -20.76
C THR A 233 9.91 2.49 -21.68
N ALA A 234 10.00 1.27 -21.14
CA ALA A 234 10.46 0.11 -21.88
C ALA A 234 9.40 -0.49 -22.82
N ASP A 235 8.12 -0.40 -22.45
CA ASP A 235 7.03 -1.00 -23.22
C ASP A 235 6.37 -0.02 -24.21
N TYR A 236 6.79 1.26 -24.19
CA TYR A 236 6.26 2.27 -25.09
C TYR A 236 6.88 2.10 -26.49
N ASN A 237 6.04 1.96 -27.51
CA ASN A 237 6.48 1.83 -28.88
C ASN A 237 6.22 3.14 -29.65
N ASP A 238 7.27 3.91 -29.90
CA ASP A 238 7.22 5.15 -30.71
C ASP A 238 6.78 4.91 -32.15
N ASN A 239 6.96 3.70 -32.68
CA ASN A 239 6.69 3.35 -34.08
C ASN A 239 5.64 2.24 -34.22
N GLY A 240 4.67 2.20 -33.30
CA GLY A 240 3.58 1.22 -33.34
C GLY A 240 2.71 1.32 -34.60
N PRO A 241 1.97 0.25 -34.95
CA PRO A 241 1.15 0.20 -36.17
C PRO A 241 0.09 1.31 -36.25
N ASP A 242 -0.44 1.75 -35.10
CA ASP A 242 -1.41 2.84 -34.97
C ASP A 242 -0.79 4.09 -34.29
N GLY A 243 0.50 4.31 -34.57
CA GLY A 243 1.31 5.41 -34.05
C GLY A 243 1.90 5.15 -32.65
N PRO A 244 2.51 6.15 -32.01
CA PRO A 244 3.14 5.99 -30.69
C PRO A 244 2.15 5.49 -29.62
N GLY A 245 2.51 4.47 -28.84
CA GLY A 245 1.67 3.93 -27.77
C GLY A 245 2.12 2.60 -27.18
N TYR A 246 1.31 2.08 -26.26
CA TYR A 246 1.47 0.73 -25.71
C TYR A 246 0.64 -0.27 -26.51
N TYR A 247 1.13 -1.50 -26.66
CA TYR A 247 0.51 -2.51 -27.51
C TYR A 247 0.45 -3.86 -26.83
N ALA A 248 -0.66 -4.58 -27.02
CA ALA A 248 -0.77 -5.99 -26.65
C ALA A 248 -1.21 -6.82 -27.87
N SER A 249 -0.89 -8.11 -27.85
CA SER A 249 -1.43 -9.06 -28.82
C SER A 249 -2.84 -9.48 -28.38
N VAL A 250 -3.86 -9.01 -29.10
CA VAL A 250 -5.26 -9.32 -28.88
C VAL A 250 -5.77 -10.10 -30.09
N GLY A 251 -6.12 -11.38 -29.90
CA GLY A 251 -6.60 -12.22 -30.99
C GLY A 251 -5.57 -12.47 -32.10
N GLY A 252 -4.27 -12.31 -31.81
CA GLY A 252 -3.19 -12.46 -32.79
C GLY A 252 -2.88 -11.18 -33.58
N THR A 253 -3.61 -10.09 -33.34
CA THR A 253 -3.31 -8.76 -33.87
C THR A 253 -2.74 -7.87 -32.78
N GLN A 254 -1.78 -7.00 -33.13
CA GLN A 254 -1.35 -5.97 -32.19
C GLN A 254 -2.43 -4.89 -32.11
N GLU A 255 -2.91 -4.66 -30.89
CA GLU A 255 -3.89 -3.63 -30.57
C GLU A 255 -3.22 -2.57 -29.70
N LYS A 256 -3.47 -1.29 -30.04
CA LYS A 256 -3.04 -0.16 -29.24
C LYS A 256 -3.90 -0.04 -27.98
N LEU A 257 -3.25 -0.01 -26.82
CA LEU A 257 -3.89 0.06 -25.52
C LEU A 257 -4.23 1.52 -25.18
N GLN A 258 -5.38 1.70 -24.55
CA GLN A 258 -5.85 2.97 -24.04
C GLN A 258 -5.35 3.21 -22.62
N PRO A 259 -5.03 4.45 -22.23
CA PRO A 259 -4.55 4.70 -20.88
C PRO A 259 -5.61 4.52 -19.79
N GLY A 260 -5.17 4.10 -18.61
CA GLY A 260 -6.01 3.94 -17.42
C GLY A 260 -6.59 2.53 -17.25
N LEU A 261 -7.33 2.37 -16.16
CA LEU A 261 -8.16 1.20 -15.91
C LEU A 261 -9.54 1.37 -16.57
N GLN A 262 -10.11 0.29 -17.08
CA GLN A 262 -11.51 0.22 -17.54
C GLN A 262 -12.40 -0.52 -16.56
#